data_AF-A0A7C0VEM4-F1
#
_entry.id   AF-A0A7C0VEM4-F1
#
_cell.length_a   1.000
_cell.length_b   1.000
_cell.length_c   1.000
_cell.angle_alpha   90.00
_cell.angle_beta   90.00
_cell.angle_gamma   90.00
#
_symmetry.space_group_name_H-M   'P 1'
#
loop_
_entity.id
_entity.type
_entity.pdbx_description
1 polymer ?
#
loop_
_entity_poly.entity_id
_entity_poly.type
_entity_poly.pdbx_seq_one_letter_code
_entity_poly.pdbx_strand_id
1 'polypeptide(L)'
;MVRDYLSACRFPTVEVGGVPVPRVILGHLPFVGESYQGSERNREYAARFSRVENTVRVMRRAVEDYGVTVFAAAAHLGEELPRLFYRAIEETVEATGVEIAVIPCLRIPLKLDGEPVDDYRRWLTYYEVERSLTDEKALREKYLNDPILQCREGWKRRFSEALRGCLKPYRAEALRSLQVDYRVLDEEVKSIEGFNPILVELGS
;
A
#
# COMPACT_ATOMS: atom_id res chain seq x y z
N MET A 1 28.61 -9.79 -12.37
CA MET A 1 28.02 -8.55 -12.91
C MET A 1 26.53 -8.66 -12.75
N VAL A 2 25.90 -7.73 -12.02
CA VAL A 2 24.45 -7.71 -11.85
C VAL A 2 23.84 -7.23 -13.17
N ARG A 3 22.82 -7.94 -13.66
CA ARG A 3 22.04 -7.51 -14.83
C ARG A 3 20.97 -6.52 -14.37
N ASP A 4 20.79 -5.44 -15.11
CA ASP A 4 19.74 -4.46 -14.85
C ASP A 4 18.33 -5.06 -15.02
N TYR A 5 17.34 -4.44 -14.41
CA TYR A 5 15.97 -4.96 -14.38
C TYR A 5 15.34 -5.10 -15.79
N LEU A 6 15.78 -4.31 -16.79
CA LEU A 6 15.25 -4.36 -18.15
C LEU A 6 15.86 -5.50 -18.95
N SER A 7 17.19 -5.62 -18.93
CA SER A 7 17.90 -6.67 -19.68
C SER A 7 17.60 -8.07 -19.14
N ALA A 8 17.25 -8.18 -17.85
CA ALA A 8 16.83 -9.44 -17.23
C ALA A 8 15.32 -9.74 -17.35
N CYS A 9 14.50 -8.76 -17.73
CA CYS A 9 13.05 -8.93 -17.82
C CYS A 9 12.66 -9.88 -18.96
N ARG A 10 11.68 -10.77 -18.71
CA ARG A 10 11.08 -11.64 -19.76
C ARG A 10 9.69 -11.21 -20.20
N PHE A 11 9.20 -10.08 -19.68
CA PHE A 11 7.87 -9.55 -20.00
C PHE A 11 7.97 -8.33 -20.92
N PRO A 12 6.96 -8.11 -21.78
CA PRO A 12 6.88 -6.87 -22.55
C PRO A 12 6.85 -5.67 -21.62
N THR A 13 7.44 -4.56 -22.06
CA THR A 13 7.42 -3.29 -21.35
C THR A 13 6.44 -2.31 -21.99
N VAL A 14 6.02 -1.32 -21.22
CA VAL A 14 5.29 -0.13 -21.68
C VAL A 14 6.03 1.11 -21.19
N GLU A 15 5.98 2.19 -21.96
CA GLU A 15 6.61 3.44 -21.55
C GLU A 15 5.64 4.25 -20.68
N VAL A 16 6.11 4.69 -19.52
CA VAL A 16 5.37 5.59 -18.61
C VAL A 16 6.30 6.75 -18.26
N GLY A 17 5.98 7.95 -18.75
CA GLY A 17 6.80 9.14 -18.47
C GLY A 17 8.26 9.02 -18.94
N GLY A 18 8.52 8.30 -20.03
CA GLY A 18 9.87 8.03 -20.53
C GLY A 18 10.60 6.86 -19.83
N VAL A 19 9.94 6.18 -18.88
CA VAL A 19 10.50 5.03 -18.17
C VAL A 19 9.88 3.73 -18.69
N PRO A 20 10.65 2.74 -19.14
CA PRO A 20 10.14 1.43 -19.54
C PRO A 20 9.74 0.58 -18.33
N VAL A 21 8.48 0.18 -18.25
CA VAL A 21 7.91 -0.56 -17.12
C VAL A 21 7.41 -1.92 -17.61
N PRO A 22 7.87 -3.04 -17.04
CA PRO A 22 7.34 -4.36 -17.34
C PRO A 22 5.83 -4.44 -17.08
N ARG A 23 5.11 -5.12 -17.98
CA ARG A 23 3.66 -5.32 -17.85
C ARG A 23 3.26 -6.25 -16.69
N VAL A 24 4.23 -6.94 -16.09
CA VAL A 24 4.04 -7.82 -14.93
C VAL A 24 4.87 -7.28 -13.78
N ILE A 25 4.18 -6.95 -12.69
CA ILE A 25 4.75 -6.43 -11.45
C ILE A 25 4.35 -7.39 -10.32
N LEU A 26 5.28 -7.74 -9.45
CA LEU A 26 4.95 -8.54 -8.25
C LEU A 26 4.35 -7.64 -7.17
N GLY A 27 3.11 -7.90 -6.76
CA GLY A 27 2.47 -7.18 -5.65
C GLY A 27 3.09 -7.53 -4.30
N HIS A 28 3.12 -6.58 -3.37
CA HIS A 28 3.81 -6.76 -2.07
C HIS A 28 2.91 -7.13 -0.88
N LEU A 29 1.61 -6.90 -0.99
CA LEU A 29 0.68 -6.94 0.15
C LEU A 29 0.74 -8.22 1.00
N PRO A 30 0.80 -9.44 0.41
CA PRO A 30 0.95 -10.64 1.21
C PRO A 30 2.20 -10.64 2.09
N PHE A 31 3.32 -10.11 1.60
CA PHE A 31 4.59 -10.08 2.33
C PHE A 31 4.59 -9.07 3.47
N VAL A 32 3.72 -8.07 3.42
CA VAL A 32 3.50 -7.09 4.51
C VAL A 32 2.32 -7.46 5.40
N GLY A 33 1.79 -8.68 5.28
CA GLY A 33 0.73 -9.18 6.18
C GLY A 33 -0.69 -8.81 5.75
N GLU A 34 -0.88 -8.24 4.56
CA GLU A 34 -2.19 -7.83 4.06
C GLU A 34 -2.77 -8.83 3.06
N SER A 35 -3.94 -9.40 3.40
CA SER A 35 -4.59 -10.44 2.61
C SER A 35 -5.86 -10.00 1.88
N TYR A 36 -6.51 -8.94 2.36
CA TYR A 36 -7.90 -8.59 2.03
C TYR A 36 -8.93 -9.71 2.31
N GLN A 37 -8.59 -10.65 3.19
CA GLN A 37 -9.47 -11.77 3.56
C GLN A 37 -9.78 -11.76 5.07
N GLY A 38 -9.50 -10.65 5.75
CA GLY A 38 -9.76 -10.45 7.18
C GLY A 38 -8.55 -10.73 8.08
N SER A 39 -8.73 -10.43 9.37
CA SER A 39 -7.65 -10.40 10.36
C SER A 39 -6.99 -11.76 10.62
N GLU A 40 -7.74 -12.86 10.48
CA GLU A 40 -7.18 -14.20 10.62
C GLU A 40 -6.13 -14.50 9.53
N ARG A 41 -6.47 -14.20 8.27
CA ARG A 41 -5.57 -14.40 7.14
C ARG A 41 -4.41 -13.41 7.16
N ASN A 42 -4.64 -12.17 7.60
CA ASN A 42 -3.56 -11.21 7.82
C ASN A 42 -2.54 -11.73 8.86
N ARG A 43 -3.00 -12.32 9.97
CA ARG A 43 -2.11 -12.95 10.97
C ARG A 43 -1.34 -14.12 10.40
N GLU A 44 -1.97 -14.96 9.57
CA GLU A 44 -1.27 -16.06 8.89
C GLU A 44 -0.14 -15.53 7.99
N TYR A 45 -0.42 -14.50 7.18
CA TYR A 45 0.57 -13.88 6.31
C TYR A 45 1.70 -13.22 7.09
N ALA A 46 1.37 -12.45 8.12
CA ALA A 46 2.36 -11.85 9.01
C ALA A 46 3.27 -12.90 9.66
N ALA A 47 2.70 -13.98 10.21
CA ALA A 47 3.48 -15.07 10.81
C ALA A 47 4.34 -15.83 9.78
N ARG A 48 3.88 -15.95 8.53
CA ARG A 48 4.62 -16.61 7.47
C ARG A 48 5.79 -15.76 6.97
N PHE A 49 5.56 -14.48 6.73
CA PHE A 49 6.52 -13.58 6.09
C PHE A 49 7.39 -12.78 7.06
N SER A 50 7.19 -12.94 8.37
CA SER A 50 8.18 -12.56 9.39
C SER A 50 9.49 -13.36 9.29
N ARG A 51 9.47 -14.49 8.57
CA ARG A 51 10.69 -15.23 8.18
C ARG A 51 11.11 -14.82 6.78
N VAL A 52 12.17 -14.01 6.68
CA VAL A 52 12.65 -13.42 5.42
C VAL A 52 12.91 -14.47 4.33
N GLU A 53 13.35 -15.67 4.73
CA GLU A 53 13.66 -16.77 3.82
C GLU A 53 12.43 -17.23 3.02
N ASN A 54 11.23 -17.11 3.61
CA ASN A 54 10.00 -17.43 2.91
C ASN A 54 9.71 -16.42 1.79
N THR A 55 9.99 -15.14 2.02
CA THR A 55 9.84 -14.08 1.00
C THR A 55 10.88 -14.28 -0.11
N VAL A 56 12.15 -14.48 0.26
CA VAL A 56 13.24 -14.74 -0.70
C VAL A 56 12.94 -15.94 -1.59
N ARG A 57 12.43 -17.05 -1.04
CA ARG A 57 12.04 -18.22 -1.84
C ARG A 57 10.99 -17.90 -2.91
N VAL A 58 10.01 -17.05 -2.60
CA VAL A 58 8.97 -16.65 -3.56
C VAL A 58 9.56 -15.72 -4.61
N MET A 59 10.31 -14.70 -4.19
CA MET A 59 10.94 -13.73 -5.08
C MET A 59 11.92 -14.39 -6.05
N ARG A 60 12.76 -15.31 -5.57
CA ARG A 60 13.67 -16.09 -6.41
C ARG A 60 12.94 -16.85 -7.50
N ARG A 61 11.86 -17.55 -7.16
CA ARG A 61 11.02 -18.25 -8.17
C ARG A 61 10.49 -17.25 -9.20
N ALA A 62 9.99 -16.09 -8.76
CA ALA A 62 9.48 -15.05 -9.66
C ALA A 62 10.57 -14.53 -10.63
N VAL A 63 11.79 -14.32 -10.14
CA VAL A 63 12.92 -13.83 -10.93
C VAL A 63 13.51 -14.92 -11.84
N GLU A 64 13.92 -16.05 -11.28
CA GLU A 64 14.68 -17.10 -11.96
C GLU A 64 13.82 -17.84 -13.00
N ASP A 65 12.61 -18.22 -12.62
CA ASP A 65 11.74 -19.05 -13.47
C ASP A 65 10.91 -18.22 -14.44
N TYR A 66 10.41 -17.06 -13.99
CA TYR A 66 9.45 -16.27 -14.76
C TYR A 66 10.04 -14.96 -15.33
N GLY A 67 11.17 -14.48 -14.84
CA GLY A 67 11.78 -13.23 -15.30
C GLY A 67 11.03 -11.97 -14.86
N VAL A 68 10.40 -12.00 -13.69
CA VAL A 68 9.81 -10.81 -13.05
C VAL A 68 10.94 -10.01 -12.40
N THR A 69 11.06 -8.73 -12.75
CA THR A 69 12.17 -7.86 -12.30
C THR A 69 11.71 -6.55 -11.64
N VAL A 70 10.39 -6.36 -11.50
CA VAL A 70 9.80 -5.17 -10.86
C VAL A 70 8.77 -5.56 -9.83
N PHE A 71 8.95 -5.09 -8.60
CA PHE A 71 8.05 -5.36 -7.47
C PHE A 71 7.39 -4.07 -7.00
N ALA A 72 6.10 -4.12 -6.70
CA ALA A 72 5.49 -3.09 -5.86
C ALA A 72 6.12 -3.19 -4.46
N ALA A 73 6.13 -2.10 -3.71
CA ALA A 73 6.72 -2.10 -2.37
C ALA A 73 5.99 -1.13 -1.45
N ALA A 74 5.94 -1.42 -0.15
CA ALA A 74 5.47 -0.45 0.84
C ALA A 74 6.53 0.65 1.01
N ALA A 75 6.13 1.91 1.22
CA ALA A 75 7.08 2.99 1.46
C ALA A 75 7.27 3.36 2.95
N HIS A 76 6.63 2.61 3.88
CA HIS A 76 6.69 2.87 5.31
C HIS A 76 7.56 1.84 6.04
N LEU A 77 8.88 2.03 6.04
CA LEU A 77 9.83 1.13 6.73
C LEU A 77 9.83 1.25 8.27
N GLY A 78 8.89 1.99 8.85
CA GLY A 78 8.69 2.05 10.31
C GLY A 78 8.25 0.71 10.90
N GLU A 79 7.65 -0.17 10.10
CA GLU A 79 7.14 -1.47 10.52
C GLU A 79 8.11 -2.63 10.18
N GLU A 80 7.96 -3.74 10.88
CA GLU A 80 8.88 -4.88 10.74
C GLU A 80 8.75 -5.59 9.39
N LEU A 81 7.53 -5.91 8.95
CA LEU A 81 7.33 -6.68 7.71
C LEU A 81 7.78 -5.93 6.45
N PRO A 82 7.51 -4.62 6.27
CA PRO A 82 8.10 -3.85 5.17
C PRO A 82 9.63 -3.91 5.18
N ARG A 83 10.30 -3.76 6.33
CA ARG A 83 11.77 -3.88 6.39
C ARG A 83 12.26 -5.26 5.95
N LEU A 84 11.59 -6.32 6.41
CA LEU A 84 11.91 -7.69 5.99
C LEU A 84 11.68 -7.90 4.49
N PHE A 85 10.68 -7.24 3.90
CA PHE A 85 10.44 -7.30 2.46
C PHE A 85 11.58 -6.67 1.66
N TYR A 86 12.07 -5.48 2.02
CA TYR A 86 13.21 -4.87 1.32
C TYR A 86 14.50 -5.66 1.52
N ARG A 87 14.73 -6.19 2.73
CA ARG A 87 15.84 -7.13 2.96
C ARG A 87 15.74 -8.36 2.04
N ALA A 88 14.54 -8.91 1.84
CA ALA A 88 14.35 -10.03 0.92
C ALA A 88 14.62 -9.64 -0.54
N ILE A 89 14.37 -8.38 -0.94
CA ILE A 89 14.77 -7.87 -2.26
C ILE A 89 16.29 -7.95 -2.40
N GLU A 90 17.04 -7.39 -1.44
CA GLU A 90 18.50 -7.39 -1.44
C GLU A 90 19.07 -8.81 -1.51
N GLU A 91 18.60 -9.71 -0.64
CA GLU A 91 19.02 -11.12 -0.63
C GLU A 91 18.67 -11.84 -1.95
N THR A 92 17.57 -11.45 -2.61
CA THR A 92 17.21 -11.99 -3.93
C THR A 92 18.11 -11.45 -5.04
N VAL A 93 18.46 -10.15 -5.01
CA VAL A 93 19.40 -9.55 -5.97
C VAL A 93 20.76 -10.23 -5.86
N GLU A 94 21.25 -10.43 -4.63
CA GLU A 94 22.52 -11.14 -4.37
C GLU A 94 22.48 -12.58 -4.90
N ALA A 95 21.39 -13.32 -4.61
CA ALA A 95 21.27 -14.71 -5.00
C ALA A 95 21.09 -14.93 -6.52
N THR A 96 20.47 -13.99 -7.23
CA THR A 96 20.10 -14.16 -8.65
C THR A 96 21.00 -13.38 -9.61
N GLY A 97 21.74 -12.38 -9.11
CA GLY A 97 22.51 -11.46 -9.95
C GLY A 97 21.63 -10.61 -10.87
N VAL A 98 20.36 -10.42 -10.52
CA VAL A 98 19.37 -9.62 -11.26
C VAL A 98 18.91 -8.49 -10.38
N GLU A 99 19.05 -7.26 -10.86
CA GLU A 99 18.48 -6.09 -10.21
C GLU A 99 16.95 -6.21 -10.16
N ILE A 100 16.38 -5.80 -9.03
CA ILE A 100 14.94 -5.67 -8.84
C ILE A 100 14.63 -4.19 -8.67
N ALA A 101 13.92 -3.62 -9.64
CA ALA A 101 13.37 -2.28 -9.52
C ALA A 101 12.07 -2.30 -8.69
N VAL A 102 11.76 -1.17 -8.05
CA VAL A 102 10.62 -1.06 -7.13
C VAL A 102 9.62 -0.01 -7.60
N ILE A 103 8.35 -0.25 -7.25
CA ILE A 103 7.26 0.72 -7.35
C ILE A 103 6.74 0.97 -5.92
N PRO A 104 7.32 1.94 -5.19
CA PRO A 104 6.85 2.29 -3.86
C PRO A 104 5.41 2.80 -3.88
N CYS A 105 4.60 2.27 -2.97
CA CYS A 105 3.27 2.76 -2.62
C CYS A 105 3.41 3.79 -1.50
N LEU A 106 3.34 5.07 -1.86
CA LEU A 106 3.39 6.21 -0.94
C LEU A 106 1.98 6.63 -0.56
N ARG A 107 1.69 6.71 0.72
CA ARG A 107 0.44 7.31 1.18
C ARG A 107 0.63 8.82 1.16
N ILE A 108 -0.33 9.59 0.63
CA ILE A 108 -0.30 11.05 0.77
C ILE A 108 -0.69 11.40 2.22
N PRO A 109 0.25 11.85 3.07
CA PRO A 109 -0.08 12.11 4.46
C PRO A 109 -0.82 13.44 4.54
N LEU A 110 -2.13 13.39 4.81
CA LEU A 110 -2.96 14.60 4.88
C LEU A 110 -3.10 15.08 6.32
N LYS A 111 -3.08 16.40 6.50
CA LYS A 111 -3.34 17.10 7.76
C LYS A 111 -4.45 18.13 7.63
N LEU A 112 -5.17 18.34 8.72
CA LEU A 112 -6.13 19.42 8.93
C LEU A 112 -5.80 20.10 10.25
N ASP A 113 -5.60 21.43 10.20
CA ASP A 113 -5.22 22.23 11.37
C ASP A 113 -3.97 21.70 12.11
N GLY A 114 -3.01 21.13 11.36
CA GLY A 114 -1.77 20.56 11.90
C GLY A 114 -1.85 19.09 12.34
N GLU A 115 -3.06 18.54 12.46
CA GLU A 115 -3.30 17.16 12.91
C GLU A 115 -3.53 16.21 11.73
N PRO A 116 -3.07 14.94 11.81
CA PRO A 116 -3.37 13.95 10.78
C PRO A 116 -4.87 13.78 10.53
N VAL A 117 -5.25 13.58 9.26
CA VAL A 117 -6.63 13.23 8.90
C VAL A 117 -7.01 11.90 9.55
N ASP A 118 -8.12 11.88 10.29
CA ASP A 118 -8.67 10.68 10.88
C ASP A 118 -9.43 9.87 9.82
N ASP A 119 -9.09 8.59 9.71
CA ASP A 119 -9.67 7.68 8.72
C ASP A 119 -11.20 7.58 8.84
N TYR A 120 -11.75 7.48 10.05
CA TYR A 120 -13.19 7.31 10.24
C TYR A 120 -13.95 8.61 9.97
N ARG A 121 -13.39 9.77 10.33
CA ARG A 121 -13.94 11.08 9.95
C ARG A 121 -13.89 11.29 8.44
N ARG A 122 -12.81 10.85 7.78
CA ARG A 122 -12.69 10.89 6.32
C ARG A 122 -13.79 10.06 5.65
N TRP A 123 -13.94 8.80 6.03
CA TRP A 123 -15.01 7.94 5.50
C TRP A 123 -16.42 8.45 5.83
N LEU A 124 -16.62 9.03 7.01
CA LEU A 124 -17.88 9.66 7.38
C LEU A 124 -18.17 10.90 6.51
N THR A 125 -17.14 11.62 6.09
CA THR A 125 -17.27 12.75 5.16
C THR A 125 -17.70 12.28 3.78
N TYR A 126 -17.15 11.18 3.28
CA TYR A 126 -17.59 10.57 2.01
C TYR A 126 -19.04 10.12 2.09
N TYR A 127 -19.41 9.39 3.16
CA TYR A 127 -20.79 8.99 3.42
C TYR A 127 -21.76 10.19 3.44
N GLU A 128 -21.37 11.29 4.10
CA GLU A 128 -22.19 12.50 4.22
C GLU A 128 -22.43 13.18 2.87
N VAL A 129 -21.45 13.17 1.98
CA VAL A 129 -21.60 13.68 0.61
C VAL A 129 -22.48 12.73 -0.20
N GLU A 130 -22.20 11.43 -0.16
CA GLU A 130 -22.85 10.41 -0.98
C GLU A 130 -24.31 10.17 -0.59
N ARG A 131 -24.69 10.30 0.69
CA ARG A 131 -26.08 10.09 1.15
C ARG A 131 -27.08 11.05 0.52
N SER A 132 -26.60 12.20 0.03
CA SER A 132 -27.43 13.18 -0.70
C SER A 132 -27.70 12.78 -2.17
N LEU A 133 -26.95 11.81 -2.69
CA LEU A 133 -26.92 11.42 -4.10
C LEU A 133 -27.59 10.06 -4.38
N THR A 134 -27.93 9.30 -3.34
CA THR A 134 -28.45 7.93 -3.47
C THR A 134 -29.36 7.54 -2.30
N ASP A 135 -29.93 6.34 -2.33
CA ASP A 135 -30.69 5.79 -1.21
C ASP A 135 -29.80 5.57 0.02
N GLU A 136 -30.13 6.28 1.11
CA GLU A 136 -29.31 6.26 2.34
C GLU A 136 -29.22 4.87 2.96
N LYS A 137 -30.30 4.08 2.90
CA LYS A 137 -30.32 2.74 3.50
C LYS A 137 -29.37 1.81 2.74
N ALA A 138 -29.45 1.78 1.42
CA ALA A 138 -28.56 1.00 0.57
C ALA A 138 -27.10 1.45 0.71
N LEU A 139 -26.86 2.77 0.77
CA LEU A 139 -25.51 3.31 0.99
C LEU A 139 -24.93 2.86 2.34
N ARG A 140 -25.72 2.97 3.41
CA ARG A 140 -25.31 2.54 4.74
C ARG A 140 -25.02 1.04 4.79
N GLU A 141 -25.87 0.22 4.17
CA GLU A 141 -25.63 -1.22 4.06
C GLU A 141 -24.35 -1.52 3.28
N LYS A 142 -24.06 -0.79 2.21
CA LYS A 142 -22.81 -0.91 1.45
C LYS A 142 -21.60 -0.59 2.33
N TYR A 143 -21.54 0.58 2.97
CA TYR A 143 -20.40 0.95 3.82
C TYR A 143 -20.18 -0.03 4.98
N LEU A 144 -21.25 -0.53 5.59
CA LEU A 144 -21.16 -1.43 6.75
C LEU A 144 -20.81 -2.87 6.39
N ASN A 145 -21.00 -3.29 5.14
CA ASN A 145 -20.81 -4.68 4.71
C ASN A 145 -19.87 -4.81 3.50
N ASP A 146 -19.24 -3.72 3.05
CA ASP A 146 -18.24 -3.75 1.97
C ASP A 146 -17.08 -4.68 2.37
N PRO A 147 -16.79 -5.72 1.56
CA PRO A 147 -15.83 -6.74 1.92
C PRO A 147 -14.39 -6.20 2.03
N ILE A 148 -14.05 -5.17 1.26
CA ILE A 148 -12.73 -4.52 1.31
C ILE A 148 -12.62 -3.74 2.62
N LEU A 149 -13.66 -2.98 2.98
CA LEU A 149 -13.66 -2.23 4.23
C LEU A 149 -13.68 -3.14 5.47
N GLN A 150 -14.32 -4.31 5.39
CA GLN A 150 -14.27 -5.32 6.48
C GLN A 150 -12.87 -5.84 6.78
N CYS A 151 -11.91 -5.65 5.86
CA CYS A 151 -10.52 -6.04 6.12
C CYS A 151 -9.87 -5.16 7.20
N ARG A 152 -10.40 -3.94 7.42
CA ARG A 152 -9.96 -3.07 8.51
C ARG A 152 -10.51 -3.59 9.83
N GLU A 153 -9.63 -3.78 10.81
CA GLU A 153 -10.02 -4.33 12.11
C GLU A 153 -11.11 -3.47 12.78
N GLY A 154 -12.22 -4.13 13.13
CA GLY A 154 -13.34 -3.49 13.82
C GLY A 154 -14.15 -2.50 12.97
N TRP A 155 -13.96 -2.49 11.64
CA TRP A 155 -14.60 -1.53 10.72
C TRP A 155 -16.08 -1.33 10.98
N LYS A 156 -16.88 -2.40 10.85
CA LYS A 156 -18.34 -2.33 10.98
C LYS A 156 -18.78 -1.73 12.31
N ARG A 157 -18.13 -2.11 13.40
CA ARG A 157 -18.42 -1.57 14.74
C ARG A 157 -18.07 -0.09 14.83
N ARG A 158 -16.83 0.28 14.50
CA ARG A 158 -16.31 1.65 14.63
C ARG A 158 -17.04 2.61 13.69
N PHE A 159 -17.33 2.20 12.46
CA PHE A 159 -18.10 3.01 11.52
C PHE A 159 -19.57 3.14 11.94
N SER A 160 -20.17 2.09 12.52
CA SER A 160 -21.51 2.20 13.12
C SER A 160 -21.56 3.19 14.27
N GLU A 161 -20.52 3.26 15.10
CA GLU A 161 -20.40 4.26 16.17
C GLU A 161 -20.25 5.67 15.58
N ALA A 162 -19.42 5.83 14.54
CA ALA A 162 -19.24 7.10 13.83
C ALA A 162 -20.58 7.64 13.28
N LEU A 163 -21.38 6.77 12.65
CA LEU A 163 -22.72 7.09 12.16
C LEU A 163 -23.71 7.48 13.26
N ARG A 164 -23.51 7.01 14.51
CA ARG A 164 -24.33 7.41 15.67
C ARG A 164 -23.93 8.76 16.26
N GLY A 165 -22.94 9.44 15.67
CA GLY A 165 -22.52 10.78 16.06
C GLY A 165 -21.37 10.83 17.07
N CYS A 166 -20.65 9.73 17.32
CA CYS A 166 -19.43 9.80 18.14
C CYS A 166 -18.29 10.57 17.45
N LEU A 167 -18.35 10.68 16.11
CA LEU A 167 -17.46 11.46 15.28
C LEU A 167 -18.27 12.43 14.41
N LYS A 168 -17.62 13.51 13.97
CA LYS A 168 -18.20 14.47 13.03
C LYS A 168 -17.43 14.43 11.70
N PRO A 169 -18.13 14.44 10.55
CA PRO A 169 -17.47 14.57 9.26
C PRO A 169 -16.71 15.90 9.17
N TYR A 170 -15.74 15.96 8.27
CA TYR A 170 -15.07 17.21 7.93
C TYR A 170 -16.02 18.09 7.14
N ARG A 171 -16.12 19.36 7.54
CA ARG A 171 -16.92 20.37 6.85
C ARG A 171 -16.05 21.17 5.90
N ALA A 172 -16.70 21.88 4.96
CA ALA A 172 -16.04 22.70 3.96
C ALA A 172 -15.06 23.71 4.57
N GLU A 173 -15.36 24.26 5.75
CA GLU A 173 -14.49 25.19 6.46
C GLU A 173 -13.20 24.52 6.92
N ALA A 174 -13.28 23.32 7.49
CA ALA A 174 -12.11 22.56 7.92
C ALA A 174 -11.22 22.21 6.72
N LEU A 175 -11.81 21.81 5.59
CA LEU A 175 -11.05 21.45 4.38
C LEU A 175 -10.22 22.60 3.81
N ARG A 176 -10.47 23.87 4.20
CA ARG A 176 -9.64 25.01 3.81
C ARG A 176 -8.22 24.96 4.41
N SER A 177 -8.04 24.25 5.52
CA SER A 177 -6.72 24.03 6.13
C SER A 177 -6.09 22.69 5.73
N LEU A 178 -6.66 21.99 4.74
CA LEU A 178 -6.12 20.71 4.25
C LEU A 178 -4.74 20.94 3.65
N GLN A 179 -3.76 20.20 4.17
CA GLN A 179 -2.37 20.29 3.74
C GLN A 179 -1.75 18.90 3.64
N VAL A 180 -0.74 18.78 2.79
CA VAL A 180 0.12 17.59 2.75
C VAL A 180 1.21 17.75 3.81
N ASP A 181 1.43 16.71 4.61
CA ASP A 181 2.54 16.63 5.54
C ASP A 181 3.83 16.23 4.80
N TYR A 182 4.44 17.20 4.11
CA TYR A 182 5.67 16.97 3.34
C TYR A 182 6.81 16.38 4.17
N ARG A 183 6.85 16.61 5.49
CA ARG A 183 7.86 16.00 6.35
C ARG A 183 7.74 14.48 6.38
N VAL A 184 6.52 13.95 6.55
CA VAL A 184 6.27 12.49 6.55
C VAL A 184 6.54 11.92 5.16
N LEU A 185 6.13 12.63 4.10
CA LEU A 185 6.40 12.19 2.73
C LEU A 185 7.92 12.11 2.45
N ASP A 186 8.70 13.11 2.89
CA ASP A 186 10.16 13.11 2.76
C ASP A 186 10.80 11.95 3.53
N GLU A 187 10.28 11.63 4.72
CA GLU A 187 10.75 10.47 5.51
C GLU A 187 10.46 9.14 4.80
N GLU A 188 9.26 8.97 4.23
CA GLU A 188 8.89 7.78 3.45
C GLU A 188 9.77 7.64 2.19
N VAL A 189 10.00 8.73 1.46
CA VAL A 189 10.88 8.73 0.27
C VAL A 189 12.33 8.43 0.64
N LYS A 190 12.84 8.99 1.75
CA LYS A 190 14.20 8.67 2.23
C LYS A 190 14.35 7.21 2.64
N SER A 191 13.29 6.59 3.14
CA SER A 191 13.35 5.20 3.60
C SER A 191 13.64 4.21 2.47
N ILE A 192 13.37 4.58 1.23
CA ILE A 192 13.61 3.74 0.04
C ILE A 192 14.87 4.15 -0.73
N GLU A 193 15.70 5.05 -0.18
CA GLU A 193 17.01 5.37 -0.76
C GLU A 193 17.89 4.12 -0.90
N GLY A 194 18.60 4.00 -2.02
CA GLY A 194 19.44 2.84 -2.34
C GLY A 194 18.74 1.78 -3.19
N PHE A 195 17.42 1.85 -3.35
CA PHE A 195 16.68 1.06 -4.33
C PHE A 195 16.50 1.82 -5.64
N ASN A 196 16.04 1.13 -6.70
CA ASN A 196 15.74 1.72 -8.00
C ASN A 196 14.22 1.93 -8.16
N PRO A 197 13.65 3.06 -7.70
CA PRO A 197 12.24 3.38 -7.92
C PRO A 197 12.02 3.82 -9.36
N ILE A 198 11.19 3.08 -10.11
CA ILE A 198 10.90 3.39 -11.52
C ILE A 198 9.56 4.12 -11.71
N LEU A 199 8.67 3.98 -10.74
CA LEU A 199 7.37 4.65 -10.64
C LEU A 199 6.99 4.78 -9.18
N VAL A 200 6.06 5.69 -8.88
CA VAL A 200 5.43 5.79 -7.56
C VAL A 200 3.95 5.49 -7.73
N GLU A 201 3.43 4.60 -6.90
CA GLU A 201 1.99 4.43 -6.71
C GLU A 201 1.55 5.30 -5.52
N LEU A 202 0.54 6.14 -5.72
CA LEU A 202 -0.03 6.93 -4.64
C LEU A 202 -1.17 6.15 -3.99
N GLY A 203 -0.97 5.73 -2.75
CA GLY A 203 -1.98 5.09 -1.92
C GLY A 203 -2.94 6.11 -1.30
N SER A 204 -4.20 5.71 -1.12
CA SER A 204 -5.24 6.52 -0.44
C SER A 204 -5.29 6.29 1.06
#